data_AF-A0A3G2ULA6-F1
#
_entry.id   AF-A0A3G2ULA6-F1
#
_cell.length_a   1.000
_cell.length_b   1.000
_cell.length_c   1.000
_cell.angle_alpha   90.00
_cell.angle_beta   90.00
_cell.angle_gamma   90.00
#
_symmetry.space_group_name_H-M   'P 1'
#
loop_
_entity.id
_entity.type
_entity.pdbx_description
1 polymer ?
#
loop_
_entity_poly.entity_id
_entity_poly.type
_entity_poly.pdbx_seq_one_letter_code
_entity_poly.pdbx_strand_id
1 'polypeptide(L)'
;MTRASILSAVSAALLIATPAMAQDGIEILISRAALREAGGNVEVDVRLLNASDTQKTVVLPDRVAATLTADDVAHAVWLERASSTPASLELAPGSFAKAAYRLASSSAGEILSVPAWNDQRIALEVAPPSTQATAQVAAQAPPLPAPPPADRTVGNAFLENLSAYEPIYAVYGPGTNSEARIQLSFKYQLFGSRAREEDHASLRDGLYFAYTQRMFWDLGAESSPFRNIDYQPELFYLSEPVAIAGKATVSGQIGLRHESNGRDGDASRSINSIYVAPMAAFPLSGGWRLTVAPRAWLFVGDRSDNPDIRRYRGNGSLFMEVGEDNGLRLSTSTRFNLSTGKGAVSADMSYPLRRILGGGPDFYLFGQSFYGYGENLLDYDRRTTRFRIGLAVVR
;
A
#
# COMPACT_ATOMS: atom_id res chain seq x y z
N MET A 1 -56.05 -56.87 -35.63
CA MET A 1 -57.14 -55.89 -35.47
C MET A 1 -56.54 -54.49 -35.65
N THR A 2 -56.44 -54.02 -36.88
CA THR A 2 -57.29 -52.96 -37.48
C THR A 2 -57.21 -51.59 -36.79
N ARG A 3 -56.45 -50.70 -37.45
CA ARG A 3 -56.70 -49.28 -37.76
C ARG A 3 -57.11 -48.32 -36.62
N ALA A 4 -56.35 -47.23 -36.47
CA ALA A 4 -56.77 -45.93 -37.01
C ALA A 4 -55.68 -44.87 -36.79
N SER A 5 -55.23 -44.30 -37.89
CA SER A 5 -54.46 -43.06 -38.00
C SER A 5 -55.30 -41.88 -37.52
N ILE A 6 -54.74 -40.99 -36.70
CA ILE A 6 -55.28 -39.64 -36.52
C ILE A 6 -54.22 -38.66 -37.02
N LEU A 7 -54.51 -38.12 -38.20
CA LEU A 7 -53.87 -36.99 -38.84
C LEU A 7 -54.21 -35.75 -37.99
N SER A 8 -53.23 -35.19 -37.27
CA SER A 8 -53.35 -33.83 -36.74
C SER A 8 -52.72 -32.88 -37.74
N ALA A 9 -53.59 -32.24 -38.52
CA ALA A 9 -53.25 -31.14 -39.42
C ALA A 9 -52.70 -29.96 -38.59
N VAL A 10 -51.39 -29.71 -38.69
CA VAL A 10 -50.81 -28.44 -38.28
C VAL A 10 -50.93 -27.51 -39.48
N SER A 11 -51.86 -26.57 -39.38
CA SER A 11 -51.97 -25.43 -40.29
C SER A 11 -50.65 -24.67 -40.30
N ALA A 12 -49.87 -24.83 -41.37
CA ALA A 12 -48.74 -23.96 -41.68
C ALA A 12 -49.32 -22.58 -42.05
N ALA A 13 -49.49 -21.71 -41.07
CA ALA A 13 -49.59 -20.29 -41.34
C ALA A 13 -48.22 -19.88 -41.90
N LEU A 14 -48.16 -19.64 -43.22
CA LEU A 14 -47.00 -19.01 -43.85
C LEU A 14 -46.84 -17.62 -43.23
N LEU A 15 -46.00 -17.54 -42.20
CA LEU A 15 -45.41 -16.29 -41.75
C LEU A 15 -44.46 -15.87 -42.87
N ILE A 16 -44.88 -14.87 -43.65
CA ILE A 16 -43.97 -14.16 -44.54
C ILE A 16 -43.04 -13.36 -43.63
N ALA A 17 -41.99 -14.02 -43.15
CA ALA A 17 -40.88 -13.35 -42.51
C ALA A 17 -40.17 -12.54 -43.59
N THR A 18 -40.16 -11.22 -43.48
CA THR A 18 -39.11 -10.45 -44.12
C THR A 18 -37.81 -10.88 -43.42
N PRO A 19 -36.85 -11.52 -44.13
CA PRO A 19 -35.56 -11.79 -43.51
C PRO A 19 -35.00 -10.45 -43.06
N ALA A 20 -34.66 -10.32 -41.77
CA ALA A 20 -33.73 -9.29 -41.37
C ALA A 20 -32.44 -9.62 -42.13
N MET A 21 -32.14 -8.84 -43.17
CA MET A 21 -30.93 -9.05 -43.95
C MET A 21 -29.77 -9.01 -42.97
N ALA A 22 -29.01 -10.09 -42.88
CA ALA A 22 -27.72 -10.09 -42.22
C ALA A 22 -26.90 -8.96 -42.88
N GLN A 23 -26.78 -7.83 -42.20
CA GLN A 23 -25.97 -6.73 -42.68
C GLN A 23 -24.52 -7.11 -42.45
N ASP A 24 -23.77 -7.26 -43.53
CA ASP A 24 -22.38 -7.70 -43.51
C ASP A 24 -21.55 -6.85 -42.52
N GLY A 25 -20.94 -7.53 -41.55
CA GLY A 25 -20.16 -6.93 -40.45
C GLY A 25 -20.91 -6.54 -39.17
N ILE A 26 -22.24 -6.77 -39.08
CA ILE A 26 -23.02 -6.52 -37.85
C ILE A 26 -23.36 -7.84 -37.15
N GLU A 27 -22.89 -7.98 -35.92
CA GLU A 27 -23.24 -9.09 -35.04
C GLU A 27 -24.34 -8.66 -34.07
N ILE A 28 -25.44 -9.42 -34.02
CA ILE A 28 -26.57 -9.17 -33.13
C ILE A 28 -26.56 -10.23 -32.03
N LEU A 29 -26.67 -9.83 -30.76
CA LEU A 29 -26.70 -10.72 -29.60
C LEU A 29 -27.88 -10.38 -28.66
N ILE A 30 -28.69 -11.37 -28.32
CA ILE A 30 -29.67 -11.26 -27.24
C ILE A 30 -28.91 -11.28 -25.92
N SER A 31 -28.89 -10.14 -25.24
CA SER A 31 -28.18 -9.96 -23.99
C SER A 31 -29.03 -10.28 -22.75
N ARG A 32 -30.36 -10.15 -22.87
CA ARG A 32 -31.32 -10.47 -21.80
C ARG A 32 -32.71 -10.67 -22.38
N ALA A 33 -33.48 -11.59 -21.83
CA ALA A 33 -34.92 -11.70 -22.03
C ALA A 33 -35.61 -11.90 -20.68
N ALA A 34 -36.34 -10.89 -20.22
CA ALA A 34 -36.80 -10.79 -18.83
C ALA A 34 -38.29 -10.47 -18.72
N LEU A 35 -38.99 -11.21 -17.87
CA LEU A 35 -40.39 -10.96 -17.48
C LEU A 35 -40.45 -9.82 -16.46
N ARG A 36 -41.18 -8.74 -16.75
CA ARG A 36 -41.19 -7.53 -15.90
C ARG A 36 -42.36 -7.38 -14.94
N GLU A 37 -43.49 -8.07 -15.12
CA GLU A 37 -44.68 -7.89 -14.28
C GLU A 37 -45.55 -9.16 -14.22
N ALA A 38 -46.51 -9.21 -13.28
CA ALA A 38 -47.49 -10.30 -13.12
C ALA A 38 -48.43 -10.52 -14.33
N GLY A 39 -48.29 -9.71 -15.40
CA GLY A 39 -49.04 -9.80 -16.65
C GLY A 39 -48.31 -10.47 -17.83
N GLY A 40 -47.10 -11.01 -17.63
CA GLY A 40 -46.40 -11.82 -18.64
C GLY A 40 -45.66 -11.04 -19.73
N ASN A 41 -45.59 -9.72 -19.69
CA ASN A 41 -44.80 -8.92 -20.64
C ASN A 41 -43.30 -9.22 -20.49
N VAL A 42 -42.62 -9.51 -21.61
CA VAL A 42 -41.18 -9.77 -21.67
C VAL A 42 -40.48 -8.61 -22.36
N GLU A 43 -39.38 -8.14 -21.77
CA GLU A 43 -38.43 -7.24 -22.41
C GLU A 43 -37.21 -8.03 -22.90
N VAL A 44 -36.85 -7.85 -24.17
CA VAL A 44 -35.74 -8.53 -24.84
C VAL A 44 -34.70 -7.47 -25.22
N ASP A 45 -33.57 -7.47 -24.52
CA ASP A 45 -32.45 -6.56 -24.75
C ASP A 45 -31.46 -7.16 -25.73
N VAL A 46 -31.18 -6.43 -26.80
CA VAL A 46 -30.30 -6.84 -27.89
C VAL A 46 -29.10 -5.89 -27.99
N ARG A 47 -27.92 -6.45 -28.24
CA ARG A 47 -26.70 -5.72 -28.55
C ARG A 47 -26.34 -5.91 -30.01
N LEU A 48 -26.04 -4.80 -30.68
CA LEU A 48 -25.55 -4.79 -32.05
C LEU A 48 -24.10 -4.33 -32.04
N LEU A 49 -23.20 -5.18 -32.52
CA LEU A 49 -21.77 -4.91 -32.61
C LEU A 49 -21.38 -4.73 -34.07
N ASN A 50 -20.71 -3.62 -34.39
CA ASN A 50 -20.07 -3.45 -35.69
C ASN A 50 -18.65 -4.03 -35.66
N ALA A 51 -18.51 -5.25 -36.16
CA ALA A 51 -17.23 -5.96 -36.26
C ALA A 51 -16.43 -5.55 -37.50
N SER A 52 -16.96 -4.66 -38.35
CA SER A 52 -16.25 -4.14 -39.52
C SER A 52 -15.38 -2.92 -39.18
N ASP A 53 -14.51 -2.56 -40.12
CA ASP A 53 -13.63 -1.40 -40.08
C ASP A 53 -14.29 -0.10 -40.61
N THR A 54 -15.55 -0.17 -41.03
CA THR A 54 -16.31 0.96 -41.59
C THR A 54 -17.54 1.30 -40.75
N GLN A 55 -17.98 2.56 -40.78
CA GLN A 55 -19.23 2.96 -40.12
C GLN A 55 -20.43 2.31 -40.84
N LYS A 56 -21.40 1.82 -40.07
CA LYS A 56 -22.58 1.12 -40.58
C LYS A 56 -23.85 1.73 -40.02
N THR A 57 -24.86 1.87 -40.87
CA THR A 57 -26.22 2.24 -40.47
C THR A 57 -27.10 1.00 -40.42
N VAL A 58 -27.56 0.65 -39.22
CA VAL A 58 -28.37 -0.54 -38.95
C VAL A 58 -29.83 -0.16 -38.84
N VAL A 59 -30.65 -0.71 -39.74
CA VAL A 59 -32.10 -0.53 -39.71
C VAL A 59 -32.72 -1.64 -38.89
N LEU A 60 -33.44 -1.27 -37.83
CA LEU A 60 -34.12 -2.20 -36.94
C LEU A 60 -35.58 -2.34 -37.35
N PRO A 61 -36.09 -3.54 -37.67
CA PRO A 61 -37.49 -3.72 -38.05
C PRO A 61 -38.43 -3.47 -36.85
N ASP A 62 -39.65 -3.02 -37.13
CA ASP A 62 -40.70 -2.79 -36.12
C ASP A 62 -41.11 -4.10 -35.43
N ARG A 63 -41.07 -5.21 -36.17
CA ARG A 63 -41.40 -6.54 -35.69
C ARG A 63 -40.37 -7.57 -36.14
N VAL A 64 -39.98 -8.48 -35.25
CA VAL A 64 -39.10 -9.62 -35.53
C VAL A 64 -39.82 -10.91 -35.19
N ALA A 65 -39.83 -11.86 -36.12
CA ALA A 65 -40.42 -13.18 -35.91
C ALA A 65 -39.57 -13.97 -34.92
N ALA A 66 -40.21 -14.60 -33.95
CA ALA A 66 -39.56 -15.47 -32.98
C ALA A 66 -40.45 -16.69 -32.69
N THR A 67 -39.85 -17.69 -32.05
CA THR A 67 -40.54 -18.91 -31.61
C THR A 67 -40.31 -19.08 -30.13
N LEU A 68 -41.35 -19.50 -29.43
CA LEU A 68 -41.32 -19.67 -27.99
C LEU A 68 -41.66 -21.13 -27.67
N THR A 69 -40.80 -21.77 -26.88
CA THR A 69 -40.88 -23.22 -26.61
C THR A 69 -41.05 -23.47 -25.12
N ALA A 70 -42.12 -24.18 -24.76
CA ALA A 70 -42.41 -24.66 -23.42
C ALA A 70 -42.77 -26.15 -23.49
N ASP A 71 -42.19 -26.99 -22.64
CA ASP A 71 -42.49 -28.44 -22.59
C ASP A 71 -42.50 -29.13 -23.99
N ASP A 72 -41.50 -28.83 -24.82
CA ASP A 72 -41.34 -29.29 -26.23
C ASP A 72 -42.44 -28.86 -27.22
N VAL A 73 -43.33 -27.94 -26.83
CA VAL A 73 -44.33 -27.32 -27.72
C VAL A 73 -43.87 -25.92 -28.13
N ALA A 74 -43.66 -25.74 -29.44
CA ALA A 74 -43.24 -24.47 -30.02
C ALA A 74 -44.43 -23.67 -30.57
N HIS A 75 -44.52 -22.38 -30.25
CA HIS A 75 -45.49 -21.46 -30.83
C HIS A 75 -44.83 -20.20 -31.39
N ALA A 76 -45.37 -19.69 -32.50
CA ALA A 76 -44.83 -18.50 -33.16
C ALA A 76 -45.28 -17.23 -32.44
N VAL A 77 -44.34 -16.31 -32.24
CA VAL A 77 -44.58 -15.02 -31.58
C VAL A 77 -43.88 -13.88 -32.34
N TRP A 78 -44.29 -12.65 -32.06
CA TRP A 78 -43.67 -11.45 -32.62
C TRP A 78 -43.04 -10.62 -31.51
N LEU A 79 -41.78 -10.25 -31.71
CA LEU A 79 -41.08 -9.25 -30.91
C LEU A 79 -41.32 -7.88 -31.52
N GLU A 80 -41.84 -6.93 -30.75
CA GLU A 80 -42.10 -5.54 -31.21
C GLU A 80 -41.01 -4.61 -30.72
N ARG A 81 -40.46 -3.75 -31.60
CA ARG A 81 -39.41 -2.80 -31.22
C ARG A 81 -39.95 -1.82 -30.17
N ALA A 82 -39.23 -1.69 -29.06
CA ALA A 82 -39.63 -0.77 -27.99
C ALA A 82 -39.62 0.68 -28.51
N SER A 83 -40.53 1.51 -28.02
CA SER A 83 -40.60 2.94 -28.38
C SER A 83 -39.34 3.72 -27.98
N SER A 84 -38.57 3.22 -27.01
CA SER A 84 -37.27 3.76 -26.60
C SER A 84 -36.13 3.41 -27.57
N THR A 85 -36.36 2.55 -28.58
CA THR A 85 -35.36 2.12 -29.55
C THR A 85 -35.62 2.77 -30.92
N PRO A 86 -34.67 3.58 -31.43
CA PRO A 86 -34.77 4.18 -32.77
C PRO A 86 -34.89 3.14 -33.88
N ALA A 87 -35.53 3.49 -34.99
CA ALA A 87 -35.66 2.62 -36.17
C ALA A 87 -34.35 2.44 -36.95
N SER A 88 -33.38 3.33 -36.74
CA SER A 88 -32.06 3.29 -37.37
C SER A 88 -30.98 3.68 -36.36
N LEU A 89 -29.84 2.99 -36.38
CA LEU A 89 -28.69 3.23 -35.52
C LEU A 89 -27.43 3.38 -36.37
N GLU A 90 -26.62 4.39 -36.09
CA GLU A 90 -25.28 4.52 -36.68
C GLU A 90 -24.23 3.94 -35.74
N LEU A 91 -23.41 3.03 -36.25
CA LEU A 91 -22.36 2.34 -35.52
C LEU A 91 -21.00 2.61 -36.15
N ALA A 92 -20.12 3.30 -35.42
CA ALA A 92 -18.72 3.43 -35.78
C ALA A 92 -18.01 2.05 -35.77
N PRO A 93 -16.86 1.90 -36.45
CA PRO A 93 -16.06 0.68 -36.42
C PRO A 93 -15.73 0.23 -34.99
N GLY A 94 -15.92 -1.05 -34.69
CA GLY A 94 -15.65 -1.64 -33.36
C GLY A 94 -16.58 -1.17 -32.22
N SER A 95 -17.62 -0.39 -32.52
CA SER A 95 -18.58 0.09 -31.53
C SER A 95 -19.82 -0.80 -31.43
N PHE A 96 -20.59 -0.64 -30.35
CA PHE A 96 -21.85 -1.33 -30.15
C PHE A 96 -22.99 -0.39 -29.76
N ALA A 97 -24.23 -0.77 -30.07
CA ALA A 97 -25.44 -0.12 -29.57
C ALA A 97 -26.39 -1.13 -28.93
N LYS A 98 -27.35 -0.59 -28.17
CA LYS A 98 -28.41 -1.35 -27.53
C LYS A 98 -29.74 -1.10 -28.25
N ALA A 99 -30.52 -2.16 -28.41
CA ALA A 99 -31.89 -2.14 -28.89
C ALA A 99 -32.76 -2.96 -27.94
N ALA A 100 -34.01 -2.57 -27.75
CA ALA A 100 -34.95 -3.31 -26.93
C ALA A 100 -36.18 -3.69 -27.76
N TYR A 101 -36.64 -4.91 -27.55
CA TYR A 101 -37.88 -5.45 -28.09
C TYR A 101 -38.79 -5.91 -26.95
N ARG A 102 -40.09 -6.00 -27.23
CA ARG A 102 -41.11 -6.42 -26.27
C ARG A 102 -41.93 -7.57 -26.84
N LEU A 103 -42.34 -8.45 -25.95
CA LEU A 103 -43.30 -9.52 -26.23
C LEU A 103 -44.45 -9.41 -25.23
N ALA A 104 -45.68 -9.48 -25.75
CA ALA A 104 -46.89 -9.14 -25.01
C ALA A 104 -47.29 -10.13 -23.90
N SER A 105 -46.93 -11.41 -24.02
CA SER A 105 -47.21 -12.39 -22.96
C SER A 105 -46.32 -13.61 -23.07
N SER A 106 -45.76 -14.05 -21.93
CA SER A 106 -45.01 -15.29 -21.78
C SER A 106 -44.98 -15.74 -20.31
N SER A 107 -44.46 -16.95 -20.09
CA SER A 107 -44.26 -17.59 -18.80
C SER A 107 -42.77 -17.80 -18.51
N ALA A 108 -42.41 -17.89 -17.23
CA ALA A 108 -41.04 -18.15 -16.82
C ALA A 108 -40.58 -19.55 -17.24
N GLY A 109 -39.33 -19.69 -17.68
CA GLY A 109 -38.74 -20.97 -18.10
C GLY A 109 -38.95 -21.35 -19.56
N GLU A 110 -39.75 -20.59 -20.31
CA GLU A 110 -39.87 -20.78 -21.76
C GLU A 110 -38.60 -20.36 -22.50
N ILE A 111 -38.28 -21.02 -23.61
CA ILE A 111 -37.12 -20.68 -24.44
C ILE A 111 -37.58 -19.84 -25.63
N LEU A 112 -37.07 -18.61 -25.72
CA LEU A 112 -37.24 -17.72 -26.85
C LEU A 112 -36.14 -18.01 -27.89
N SER A 113 -36.53 -18.34 -29.12
CA SER A 113 -35.66 -18.54 -30.27
C SER A 113 -35.92 -17.47 -31.32
N VAL A 114 -34.88 -16.79 -31.82
CA VAL A 114 -35.01 -15.73 -32.83
C VAL A 114 -34.16 -16.05 -34.06
N PRO A 115 -34.74 -16.68 -35.10
CA PRO A 115 -33.99 -17.12 -36.28
C PRO A 115 -33.25 -15.98 -37.01
N ALA A 116 -33.87 -14.79 -37.03
CA ALA A 116 -33.30 -13.59 -37.65
C ALA A 116 -31.98 -13.11 -37.00
N TRP A 117 -31.66 -13.59 -35.79
CA TRP A 117 -30.46 -13.20 -35.04
C TRP A 117 -29.55 -14.42 -34.83
N ASN A 118 -29.21 -15.10 -35.93
CA ASN A 118 -28.34 -16.29 -35.94
C ASN A 118 -28.88 -17.44 -35.06
N ASP A 119 -30.19 -17.71 -35.13
CA ASP A 119 -30.87 -18.78 -34.37
C ASP A 119 -30.61 -18.75 -32.86
N GLN A 120 -30.39 -17.55 -32.30
CA GLN A 120 -30.14 -17.41 -30.88
C GLN A 120 -31.33 -17.85 -30.03
N ARG A 121 -31.01 -18.57 -28.95
CA ARG A 121 -31.96 -19.10 -27.97
C ARG A 121 -31.61 -18.61 -26.58
N ILE A 122 -32.60 -18.11 -25.86
CA ILE A 122 -32.44 -17.63 -24.48
C ILE A 122 -33.64 -18.08 -23.64
N ALA A 123 -33.38 -18.50 -22.40
CA ALA A 123 -34.43 -18.81 -21.45
C ALA A 123 -35.02 -17.50 -20.88
N LEU A 124 -36.34 -17.46 -20.72
CA LEU A 124 -37.02 -16.33 -20.09
C LEU A 124 -36.87 -16.39 -18.58
N GLU A 125 -36.18 -15.40 -18.03
CA GLU A 125 -35.95 -15.29 -16.60
C GLU A 125 -36.89 -14.25 -15.97
N VAL A 126 -37.31 -14.52 -14.72
CA VAL A 126 -38.06 -13.53 -13.93
C VAL A 126 -37.10 -12.43 -13.51
N ALA A 127 -37.36 -11.19 -13.93
CA ALA A 127 -36.53 -10.08 -13.50
C ALA A 127 -36.68 -9.88 -11.98
N PRO A 128 -35.59 -9.79 -11.20
CA PRO A 128 -35.70 -9.28 -9.84
C PRO A 128 -36.27 -7.85 -9.88
N PRO A 129 -37.01 -7.41 -8.86
CA PRO A 129 -37.61 -6.08 -8.83
C PRO A 129 -36.50 -5.05 -9.02
N SER A 130 -36.51 -4.38 -10.17
CA SER A 130 -35.56 -3.32 -10.44
C SER A 130 -35.94 -2.13 -9.58
N THR A 131 -35.17 -1.84 -8.52
CA THR A 131 -34.99 -0.44 -8.11
C THR A 131 -34.63 0.32 -9.37
N GLN A 132 -35.51 1.23 -9.80
CA GLN A 132 -35.18 2.21 -10.83
C GLN A 132 -34.00 3.02 -10.29
N ALA A 133 -32.78 2.56 -10.54
CA ALA A 133 -31.65 3.44 -10.63
C ALA A 133 -31.98 4.30 -11.85
N THR A 134 -32.52 5.48 -11.58
CA THR A 134 -32.38 6.60 -12.51
C THR A 134 -30.95 6.56 -12.98
N ALA A 135 -30.75 6.31 -14.28
CA ALA A 135 -29.52 6.70 -14.93
C ALA A 135 -29.49 8.24 -14.87
N GLN A 136 -29.15 8.78 -13.70
CA GLN A 136 -28.30 9.95 -13.67
C GLN A 136 -27.17 9.58 -14.61
N VAL A 137 -27.07 10.31 -15.71
CA VAL A 137 -25.81 10.42 -16.46
C VAL A 137 -24.75 10.42 -15.39
N ALA A 138 -23.98 9.34 -15.29
CA ALA A 138 -22.86 9.33 -14.38
C ALA A 138 -22.03 10.49 -14.89
N ALA A 139 -22.13 11.64 -14.21
CA ALA A 139 -21.18 12.71 -14.37
C ALA A 139 -19.87 11.95 -14.30
N GLN A 140 -19.11 11.96 -15.40
CA GLN A 140 -17.80 11.34 -15.44
C GLN A 140 -17.16 11.75 -14.14
N ALA A 141 -16.92 10.79 -13.24
CA ALA A 141 -16.32 11.09 -11.96
C ALA A 141 -15.11 11.95 -12.33
N PRO A 142 -15.00 13.19 -11.80
CA PRO A 142 -13.90 14.06 -12.18
C PRO A 142 -12.64 13.20 -12.12
N PRO A 143 -11.78 13.21 -13.16
CA PRO A 143 -10.62 12.35 -13.19
C PRO A 143 -9.94 12.48 -11.83
N LEU A 144 -9.68 11.33 -11.19
CA LEU A 144 -9.00 11.33 -9.89
C LEU A 144 -7.82 12.29 -10.04
N PRO A 145 -7.65 13.26 -9.11
CA PRO A 145 -6.55 14.19 -9.20
C PRO A 145 -5.29 13.39 -9.48
N ALA A 146 -4.59 13.72 -10.57
CA ALA A 146 -3.32 13.06 -10.84
C ALA A 146 -2.48 13.26 -9.58
N PRO A 147 -2.00 12.16 -8.94
CA PRO A 147 -1.16 12.31 -7.77
C PRO A 147 0.02 13.22 -8.16
N PRO A 148 0.47 14.12 -7.28
CA PRO A 148 1.60 14.98 -7.58
C PRO A 148 2.75 14.15 -8.18
N PRO A 149 3.54 14.66 -9.14
CA PRO A 149 4.69 13.91 -9.66
C PRO A 149 5.70 13.48 -8.59
N ALA A 150 5.65 14.13 -7.41
CA ALA A 150 6.43 13.81 -6.22
C ALA A 150 5.78 12.75 -5.31
N ASP A 151 4.52 12.39 -5.54
CA ASP A 151 3.84 11.34 -4.79
C ASP A 151 4.39 9.98 -5.20
N ARG A 152 5.21 9.42 -4.32
CA ARG A 152 5.83 8.11 -4.47
C ARG A 152 5.07 7.02 -3.72
N THR A 153 3.88 7.32 -3.18
CA THR A 153 3.11 6.39 -2.33
C THR A 153 2.35 5.35 -3.14
N VAL A 154 1.82 5.73 -4.31
CA VAL A 154 1.04 4.84 -5.16
C VAL A 154 1.94 3.77 -5.78
N GLY A 155 1.62 2.49 -5.54
CA GLY A 155 2.31 1.34 -6.11
C GLY A 155 3.68 1.04 -5.49
N ASN A 156 4.02 1.65 -4.35
CA ASN A 156 5.33 1.55 -3.74
C ASN A 156 5.33 0.77 -2.42
N ALA A 157 5.34 -0.56 -2.53
CA ALA A 157 5.45 -1.48 -1.38
C ALA A 157 6.72 -1.26 -0.53
N PHE A 158 7.73 -0.54 -1.05
CA PHE A 158 8.91 -0.16 -0.27
C PHE A 158 8.54 0.73 0.92
N LEU A 159 7.61 1.67 0.72
CA LEU A 159 7.24 2.65 1.75
C LEU A 159 6.46 2.02 2.91
N GLU A 160 5.72 0.94 2.67
CA GLU A 160 5.03 0.19 3.73
C GLU A 160 6.00 -0.47 4.72
N ASN A 161 7.16 -0.90 4.22
CA ASN A 161 8.18 -1.57 5.00
C ASN A 161 9.24 -0.61 5.56
N LEU A 162 9.17 0.67 5.20
CA LEU A 162 10.07 1.72 5.66
C LEU A 162 9.51 2.38 6.93
N SER A 163 10.32 2.42 7.98
CA SER A 163 9.96 3.07 9.25
C SER A 163 11.15 3.77 9.87
N ALA A 164 10.91 4.67 10.83
CA ALA A 164 12.01 5.29 11.58
C ALA A 164 12.73 4.25 12.46
N TYR A 165 14.01 4.49 12.75
CA TYR A 165 14.84 3.57 13.53
C TYR A 165 15.45 4.24 14.77
N GLU A 166 16.27 5.27 14.57
CA GLU A 166 16.77 6.16 15.63
C GLU A 166 16.07 7.54 15.53
N PRO A 167 16.20 8.42 16.54
CA PRO A 167 15.66 9.77 16.48
C PRO A 167 16.14 10.55 15.24
N ILE A 168 15.25 11.37 14.68
CA ILE A 168 15.50 12.24 13.53
C ILE A 168 15.38 13.68 14.01
N TYR A 169 16.49 14.41 14.03
CA TYR A 169 16.57 15.73 14.63
C TYR A 169 17.63 16.62 13.98
N ALA A 170 17.51 17.92 14.27
CA ALA A 170 18.55 18.91 14.09
C ALA A 170 18.68 19.73 15.38
N VAL A 171 19.90 19.82 15.91
CA VAL A 171 20.20 20.52 17.16
C VAL A 171 21.40 21.44 16.99
N TYR A 172 21.44 22.52 17.76
CA TYR A 172 22.51 23.52 17.74
C TYR A 172 23.02 23.82 19.16
N GLY A 173 24.34 23.98 19.29
CA GLY A 173 25.02 24.37 20.53
C GLY A 173 26.35 25.07 20.24
N PRO A 174 26.48 26.37 20.54
CA PRO A 174 27.64 27.18 20.17
C PRO A 174 28.92 26.83 20.96
N GLY A 175 30.07 27.31 20.48
CA GLY A 175 31.35 27.24 21.21
C GLY A 175 32.07 25.90 21.10
N THR A 176 31.78 25.13 20.04
CA THR A 176 32.36 23.81 19.79
C THR A 176 32.67 23.68 18.30
N ASN A 177 33.57 22.80 17.89
CA ASN A 177 33.89 22.56 16.47
C ASN A 177 32.83 21.72 15.71
N SER A 178 31.60 21.71 16.20
CA SER A 178 30.47 20.92 15.68
C SER A 178 29.17 21.47 16.28
N GLU A 179 28.94 22.77 16.08
CA GLU A 179 27.85 23.48 16.73
C GLU A 179 26.50 22.89 16.33
N ALA A 180 26.30 22.54 15.06
CA ALA A 180 25.08 21.84 14.64
C ALA A 180 25.32 20.33 14.52
N ARG A 181 24.30 19.56 14.91
CA ARG A 181 24.24 18.12 14.65
C ARG A 181 22.89 17.77 14.07
N ILE A 182 22.92 17.03 12.96
CA ILE A 182 21.73 16.52 12.28
C ILE A 182 21.82 15.00 12.24
N GLN A 183 20.73 14.32 12.56
CA GLN A 183 20.64 12.86 12.47
C GLN A 183 19.45 12.45 11.61
N LEU A 184 19.71 11.57 10.66
CA LEU A 184 18.68 10.90 9.85
C LEU A 184 18.79 9.40 10.12
N SER A 185 17.64 8.72 10.25
CA SER A 185 17.65 7.28 10.51
C SER A 185 16.36 6.59 10.07
N PHE A 186 16.51 5.45 9.40
CA PHE A 186 15.40 4.60 9.02
C PHE A 186 15.79 3.12 9.09
N LYS A 187 14.77 2.27 9.15
CA LYS A 187 14.87 0.82 8.94
C LYS A 187 13.86 0.39 7.89
N TYR A 188 14.21 -0.66 7.16
CA TYR A 188 13.44 -1.28 6.11
C TYR A 188 13.27 -2.77 6.43
N GLN A 189 12.03 -3.23 6.56
CA GLN A 189 11.71 -4.64 6.77
C GLN A 189 11.90 -5.39 5.45
N LEU A 190 12.84 -6.33 5.39
CA LEU A 190 13.27 -6.92 4.11
C LEU A 190 12.21 -7.81 3.46
N PHE A 191 11.43 -8.53 4.27
CA PHE A 191 10.41 -9.48 3.82
C PHE A 191 8.97 -9.02 4.07
N GLY A 192 8.79 -8.04 4.97
CA GLY A 192 7.66 -7.11 4.99
C GLY A 192 6.23 -7.69 4.88
N SER A 193 5.35 -6.91 4.26
CA SER A 193 3.93 -7.24 3.99
C SER A 193 3.72 -8.55 3.22
N ARG A 194 4.66 -8.95 2.37
CA ARG A 194 4.59 -10.20 1.59
C ARG A 194 4.68 -11.47 2.44
N ALA A 195 5.39 -11.42 3.56
CA ALA A 195 5.44 -12.56 4.47
C ALA A 195 4.20 -12.66 5.38
N ARG A 196 3.41 -11.58 5.51
CA ARG A 196 2.15 -11.55 6.25
C ARG A 196 0.94 -12.08 5.45
N GLU A 197 1.10 -12.35 4.15
CA GLU A 197 0.07 -12.99 3.30
C GLU A 197 -0.01 -14.50 3.55
N GLU A 198 1.05 -15.11 4.07
CA GLU A 198 1.06 -16.48 4.58
C GLU A 198 0.79 -16.36 6.10
N ASP A 199 -0.38 -16.79 6.59
CA ASP A 199 -0.96 -16.56 7.94
C ASP A 199 -0.08 -16.86 9.19
N HIS A 200 1.22 -17.15 9.05
CA HIS A 200 2.13 -17.46 10.15
C HIS A 200 3.34 -16.53 10.20
N ALA A 201 3.62 -15.97 11.39
CA ALA A 201 4.84 -15.20 11.65
C ALA A 201 6.09 -16.01 11.27
N SER A 202 6.88 -15.48 10.35
CA SER A 202 8.10 -16.12 9.84
C SER A 202 9.34 -15.54 10.52
N LEU A 203 10.38 -16.35 10.71
CA LEU A 203 11.70 -15.85 11.14
C LEU A 203 12.27 -14.78 10.20
N ARG A 204 11.78 -14.71 8.96
CA ARG A 204 12.20 -13.71 7.97
C ARG A 204 11.63 -12.32 8.27
N ASP A 205 10.54 -12.23 9.03
CA ASP A 205 9.84 -10.98 9.34
C ASP A 205 10.67 -10.08 10.24
N GLY A 206 11.52 -10.68 11.07
CA GLY A 206 12.43 -9.95 11.93
C GLY A 206 13.66 -9.40 11.20
N LEU A 207 13.86 -9.62 9.90
CA LEU A 207 15.05 -9.16 9.17
C LEU A 207 14.89 -7.73 8.66
N TYR A 208 15.79 -6.86 9.08
CA TYR A 208 15.80 -5.43 8.73
C TYR A 208 17.16 -5.00 8.19
N PHE A 209 17.11 -4.14 7.17
CA PHE A 209 18.20 -3.23 6.87
C PHE A 209 17.92 -1.90 7.56
N ALA A 210 18.92 -1.27 8.18
CA ALA A 210 18.79 0.08 8.69
C ALA A 210 19.95 0.95 8.27
N TYR A 211 19.70 2.25 8.27
CA TYR A 211 20.69 3.25 7.94
C TYR A 211 20.53 4.43 8.89
N THR A 212 21.62 4.80 9.56
CA THR A 212 21.71 6.01 10.36
C THR A 212 22.85 6.87 9.85
N GLN A 213 22.61 8.16 9.66
CA GLN A 213 23.62 9.13 9.27
C GLN A 213 23.67 10.25 10.32
N ARG A 214 24.87 10.53 10.83
CA ARG A 214 25.11 11.61 11.81
C ARG A 214 26.00 12.66 11.19
N MET A 215 25.50 13.86 11.02
CA MET A 215 26.22 14.97 10.41
C MET A 215 26.60 15.97 11.50
N PHE A 216 27.89 16.28 11.60
CA PHE A 216 28.48 17.21 12.56
C PHE A 216 28.96 18.45 11.80
N TRP A 217 28.22 19.55 11.96
CA TRP A 217 28.40 20.78 11.20
C TRP A 217 29.15 21.80 12.05
N ASP A 218 30.32 22.22 11.59
CA ASP A 218 31.10 23.31 12.20
C ASP A 218 30.63 24.62 11.56
N LEU A 219 29.66 25.27 12.20
CA LEU A 219 29.08 26.51 11.72
C LEU A 219 29.99 27.71 12.00
N GLY A 220 30.83 27.62 13.03
CA GLY A 220 31.77 28.68 13.42
C GLY A 220 33.02 28.76 12.56
N ALA A 221 33.39 27.68 11.86
CA ALA A 221 34.52 27.67 10.93
C ALA A 221 34.26 28.44 9.62
N GLU A 222 35.35 28.79 8.93
CA GLU A 222 35.30 29.47 7.63
C GLU A 222 34.53 28.63 6.60
N SER A 223 33.56 29.26 5.92
CA SER A 223 32.63 28.61 4.98
C SER A 223 31.72 27.54 5.60
N SER A 224 31.70 27.42 6.93
CA SER A 224 30.83 26.54 7.70
C SER A 224 30.78 25.10 7.14
N PRO A 225 31.88 24.34 7.13
CA PRO A 225 31.90 22.99 6.57
C PRO A 225 31.32 21.94 7.52
N PHE A 226 30.87 20.80 6.99
CA PHE A 226 30.71 19.62 7.82
C PHE A 226 32.07 19.13 8.33
N ARG A 227 32.28 19.19 9.65
CA ARG A 227 33.47 18.63 10.29
C ARG A 227 33.55 17.12 10.09
N ASN A 228 32.44 16.43 10.21
CA ASN A 228 32.38 14.99 10.05
C ASN A 228 30.97 14.52 9.69
N ILE A 229 30.88 13.43 8.94
CA ILE A 229 29.62 12.73 8.67
C ILE A 229 29.87 11.26 8.92
N ASP A 230 29.14 10.65 9.86
CA ASP A 230 29.20 9.20 10.11
C ASP A 230 28.05 8.51 9.36
N TYR A 231 28.40 7.49 8.58
CA TYR A 231 27.52 6.60 7.84
C TYR A 231 27.44 5.26 8.57
N GLN A 232 26.26 4.86 9.02
CA GLN A 232 26.06 3.64 9.83
C GLN A 232 24.94 2.76 9.24
N PRO A 233 25.22 1.97 8.18
CA PRO A 233 24.33 0.92 7.74
C PRO A 233 24.39 -0.31 8.67
N GLU A 234 23.25 -0.97 8.84
CA GLU A 234 23.08 -2.16 9.67
C GLU A 234 22.20 -3.20 8.97
N LEU A 235 22.53 -4.47 9.16
CA LEU A 235 21.66 -5.60 8.83
C LEU A 235 21.44 -6.38 10.12
N PHE A 236 20.18 -6.55 10.53
CA PHE A 236 19.89 -7.18 11.81
C PHE A 236 18.60 -7.99 11.80
N TYR A 237 18.52 -8.92 12.74
CA TYR A 237 17.29 -9.56 13.16
C TYR A 237 16.76 -8.87 14.43
N LEU A 238 15.48 -8.54 14.47
CA LEU A 238 14.75 -8.04 15.63
C LEU A 238 13.61 -9.01 15.95
N SER A 239 13.62 -9.56 17.16
CA SER A 239 12.56 -10.45 17.62
C SER A 239 11.29 -9.68 17.95
N GLU A 240 10.15 -10.34 17.84
CA GLU A 240 8.90 -9.79 18.37
C GLU A 240 8.99 -9.65 19.90
N PRO A 241 8.37 -8.61 20.48
CA PRO A 241 8.27 -8.48 21.93
C PRO A 241 7.40 -9.58 22.55
N VAL A 242 7.94 -10.29 23.53
CA VAL A 242 7.22 -11.30 24.32
C VAL A 242 6.82 -10.68 25.66
N ALA A 243 5.54 -10.78 26.00
CA ALA A 243 5.05 -10.34 27.31
C ALA A 243 5.55 -11.28 28.43
N ILE A 244 6.02 -10.69 29.51
CA ILE A 244 6.41 -11.35 30.75
C ILE A 244 5.56 -10.82 31.91
N ALA A 245 5.89 -11.22 33.15
CA ALA A 245 5.17 -10.79 34.34
C ALA A 245 5.01 -9.25 34.44
N GLY A 246 3.86 -8.80 34.97
CA GLY A 246 3.64 -7.38 35.25
C GLY A 246 3.49 -6.49 34.00
N LYS A 247 3.06 -7.04 32.86
CA LYS A 247 2.94 -6.33 31.56
C LYS A 247 4.27 -5.84 30.99
N ALA A 248 5.40 -6.24 31.57
CA ALA A 248 6.70 -5.98 30.96
C ALA A 248 6.85 -6.82 29.69
N THR A 249 7.64 -6.35 28.73
CA THR A 249 7.96 -7.07 27.51
C THR A 249 9.45 -7.23 27.36
N VAL A 250 9.87 -8.32 26.72
CA VAL A 250 11.27 -8.57 26.36
C VAL A 250 11.39 -8.84 24.87
N SER A 251 12.46 -8.34 24.27
CA SER A 251 12.81 -8.61 22.87
C SER A 251 14.33 -8.62 22.74
N GLY A 252 14.83 -8.87 21.53
CA GLY A 252 16.25 -8.79 21.26
C GLY A 252 16.56 -8.45 19.82
N GLN A 253 17.71 -7.82 19.64
CA GLN A 253 18.28 -7.50 18.34
C GLN A 253 19.67 -8.12 18.21
N ILE A 254 19.95 -8.74 17.08
CA ILE A 254 21.29 -9.24 16.73
C ILE A 254 21.62 -8.79 15.31
N GLY A 255 22.80 -8.23 15.10
CA GLY A 255 23.10 -7.61 13.82
C GLY A 255 24.56 -7.40 13.50
N LEU A 256 24.77 -7.09 12.23
CA LEU A 256 26.00 -6.59 11.63
C LEU A 256 25.86 -5.08 11.46
N ARG A 257 26.89 -4.35 11.87
CA ARG A 257 26.96 -2.90 11.74
C ARG A 257 28.29 -2.49 11.15
N HIS A 258 28.21 -1.68 10.10
CA HIS A 258 29.34 -0.91 9.60
C HIS A 258 29.17 0.54 10.05
N GLU A 259 30.27 1.20 10.39
CA GLU A 259 30.31 2.64 10.68
C GLU A 259 31.57 3.21 10.05
N SER A 260 31.43 4.19 9.16
CA SER A 260 32.54 4.90 8.54
C SER A 260 32.23 6.39 8.40
N ASN A 261 33.26 7.20 8.18
CA ASN A 261 33.08 8.65 8.00
C ASN A 261 33.15 9.13 6.53
N GLY A 262 33.31 8.20 5.58
CA GLY A 262 33.40 8.51 4.16
C GLY A 262 34.61 9.35 3.73
N ARG A 263 35.63 9.46 4.58
CA ARG A 263 36.88 10.19 4.28
C ARG A 263 37.97 9.24 3.77
N ASP A 264 39.01 9.81 3.17
CA ASP A 264 40.21 9.14 2.72
C ASP A 264 41.46 9.51 3.57
N GLY A 265 42.56 8.83 3.30
CA GLY A 265 43.86 9.05 3.95
C GLY A 265 43.81 9.02 5.48
N ASP A 266 44.60 9.88 6.12
CA ASP A 266 44.75 9.92 7.58
C ASP A 266 43.46 10.31 8.32
N ALA A 267 42.48 10.89 7.63
CA ALA A 267 41.18 11.25 8.18
C ALA A 267 40.14 10.14 8.00
N SER A 268 40.44 9.08 7.24
CA SER A 268 39.55 7.94 7.05
C SER A 268 39.35 7.22 8.37
N ARG A 269 38.11 6.88 8.68
CA ARG A 269 37.77 6.06 9.84
C ARG A 269 36.70 5.07 9.45
N SER A 270 36.85 3.83 9.92
CA SER A 270 35.96 2.73 9.59
C SER A 270 36.01 1.65 10.65
N ILE A 271 34.86 1.06 10.94
CA ILE A 271 34.77 -0.11 11.80
C ILE A 271 33.56 -0.97 11.46
N ASN A 272 33.75 -2.29 11.58
CA ASN A 272 32.67 -3.26 11.49
C ASN A 272 32.48 -3.96 12.83
N SER A 273 31.24 -4.28 13.15
CA SER A 273 30.90 -4.99 14.38
C SER A 273 29.75 -5.97 14.18
N ILE A 274 29.82 -7.08 14.90
CA ILE A 274 28.66 -7.94 15.20
C ILE A 274 28.20 -7.59 16.61
N TYR A 275 26.89 -7.53 16.84
CA TYR A 275 26.35 -7.19 18.15
C TYR A 275 25.12 -7.99 18.52
N VAL A 276 24.86 -8.06 19.83
CA VAL A 276 23.61 -8.53 20.41
C VAL A 276 23.11 -7.49 21.41
N ALA A 277 21.81 -7.23 21.41
CA ALA A 277 21.14 -6.26 22.24
C ALA A 277 19.79 -6.81 22.73
N PRO A 278 19.75 -7.53 23.85
CA PRO A 278 18.48 -7.82 24.52
C PRO A 278 17.86 -6.51 25.02
N MET A 279 16.53 -6.46 25.03
CA MET A 279 15.75 -5.29 25.40
C MET A 279 14.63 -5.69 26.33
N ALA A 280 14.31 -4.84 27.30
CA ALA A 280 13.16 -5.00 28.17
C ALA A 280 12.44 -3.67 28.31
N ALA A 281 11.11 -3.69 28.25
CA ALA A 281 10.27 -2.53 28.50
C ALA A 281 9.33 -2.80 29.68
N PHE A 282 9.25 -1.84 30.60
CA PHE A 282 8.50 -1.91 31.84
C PHE A 282 7.48 -0.77 31.87
N PRO A 283 6.18 -1.06 31.96
CA PRO A 283 5.20 -0.03 32.22
C PRO A 283 5.35 0.50 33.64
N LEU A 284 5.27 1.82 33.78
CA LEU A 284 5.29 2.55 35.04
C LEU A 284 3.92 3.21 35.29
N SER A 285 3.72 3.79 36.47
CA SER A 285 2.49 4.51 36.80
C SER A 285 2.29 5.75 35.90
N GLY A 286 1.04 6.09 35.60
CA GLY A 286 0.72 7.33 34.88
C GLY A 286 1.06 7.32 33.40
N GLY A 287 1.13 6.15 32.74
CA GLY A 287 1.42 6.05 31.30
C GLY A 287 2.90 6.16 30.93
N TRP A 288 3.78 6.24 31.93
CA TRP A 288 5.22 6.20 31.75
C TRP A 288 5.68 4.78 31.39
N ARG A 289 6.76 4.68 30.63
CA ARG A 289 7.41 3.41 30.28
C ARG A 289 8.92 3.57 30.43
N LEU A 290 9.58 2.57 31.00
CA LEU A 290 11.03 2.45 31.05
C LEU A 290 11.48 1.36 30.08
N THR A 291 12.35 1.68 29.15
CA THR A 291 13.02 0.73 28.26
C THR A 291 14.48 0.64 28.64
N VAL A 292 15.02 -0.58 28.72
CA VAL A 292 16.43 -0.85 29.00
C VAL A 292 16.95 -1.82 27.94
N ALA A 293 18.05 -1.47 27.29
CA ALA A 293 18.65 -2.25 26.23
C ALA A 293 20.19 -2.24 26.35
N PRO A 294 20.78 -3.16 27.14
CA PRO A 294 22.22 -3.38 27.07
C PRO A 294 22.58 -3.96 25.70
N ARG A 295 23.75 -3.59 25.18
CA ARG A 295 24.28 -4.10 23.92
C ARG A 295 25.74 -4.47 24.10
N ALA A 296 26.12 -5.62 23.59
CA ALA A 296 27.49 -6.08 23.51
C ALA A 296 27.89 -6.29 22.05
N TRP A 297 29.14 -6.00 21.71
CA TRP A 297 29.64 -6.18 20.34
C TRP A 297 31.08 -6.67 20.28
N LEU A 298 31.38 -7.33 19.17
CA LEU A 298 32.73 -7.68 18.76
C LEU A 298 33.06 -6.95 17.47
N PHE A 299 34.26 -6.38 17.43
CA PHE A 299 34.78 -5.77 16.23
C PHE A 299 35.31 -6.83 15.27
N VAL A 300 35.00 -6.70 13.99
CA VAL A 300 35.34 -7.67 12.94
C VAL A 300 35.95 -6.96 11.73
N GLY A 301 36.68 -7.69 10.91
CA GLY A 301 37.30 -7.15 9.69
C GLY A 301 38.44 -6.15 9.97
N ASP A 302 38.78 -5.39 8.93
CA ASP A 302 39.84 -4.38 8.99
C ASP A 302 39.44 -3.18 9.87
N ARG A 303 40.44 -2.66 10.59
CA ARG A 303 40.37 -1.52 11.50
C ARG A 303 41.66 -0.71 11.47
N SER A 304 42.46 -0.85 10.42
CA SER A 304 43.76 -0.20 10.26
C SER A 304 43.69 1.33 10.39
N ASP A 305 42.58 1.95 9.98
CA ASP A 305 42.29 3.38 10.11
C ASP A 305 42.18 3.88 11.57
N ASN A 306 41.86 2.98 12.50
CA ASN A 306 41.63 3.29 13.92
C ASN A 306 41.88 2.05 14.79
N PRO A 307 43.13 1.58 14.90
CA PRO A 307 43.44 0.28 15.48
C PRO A 307 43.18 0.21 16.99
N ASP A 308 43.26 1.34 17.69
CA ASP A 308 43.05 1.45 19.13
C ASP A 308 41.63 1.91 19.52
N ILE A 309 40.68 2.01 18.59
CA ILE A 309 39.29 2.46 18.85
C ILE A 309 38.58 1.70 19.99
N ARG A 310 38.92 0.41 20.18
CA ARG A 310 38.41 -0.39 21.30
C ARG A 310 38.77 0.22 22.65
N ARG A 311 39.93 0.87 22.78
CA ARG A 311 40.39 1.56 24.01
C ARG A 311 39.40 2.63 24.47
N TYR A 312 38.65 3.24 23.54
CA TYR A 312 37.76 4.36 23.82
C TYR A 312 36.29 3.95 23.84
N ARG A 313 35.86 3.09 22.90
CA ARG A 313 34.45 2.67 22.78
C ARG A 313 34.11 1.43 23.61
N GLY A 314 35.09 0.60 23.94
CA GLY A 314 34.86 -0.67 24.61
C GLY A 314 34.11 -1.68 23.73
N ASN A 315 33.41 -2.60 24.39
CA ASN A 315 32.65 -3.70 23.77
C ASN A 315 31.21 -3.78 24.29
N GLY A 316 30.77 -2.77 25.05
CA GLY A 316 29.49 -2.76 25.72
C GLY A 316 28.90 -1.35 25.83
N SER A 317 27.59 -1.28 25.70
CA SER A 317 26.79 -0.08 25.91
C SER A 317 25.52 -0.39 26.67
N LEU A 318 24.94 0.63 27.27
CA LEU A 318 23.63 0.57 27.88
C LEU A 318 22.79 1.70 27.31
N PHE A 319 21.65 1.36 26.72
CA PHE A 319 20.60 2.32 26.40
C PHE A 319 19.48 2.22 27.44
N MET A 320 19.01 3.37 27.89
CA MET A 320 17.85 3.50 28.78
C MET A 320 16.96 4.63 28.27
N GLU A 321 15.66 4.42 28.30
CA GLU A 321 14.68 5.45 27.94
C GLU A 321 13.53 5.42 28.94
N VAL A 322 13.14 6.57 29.43
CA VAL A 322 11.96 6.75 30.28
C VAL A 322 11.09 7.87 29.73
N GLY A 323 9.82 7.60 29.52
CA GLY A 323 8.94 8.60 28.96
C GLY A 323 7.48 8.19 28.79
N GLU A 324 6.69 9.17 28.38
CA GLU A 324 5.28 9.02 28.03
C GLU A 324 5.09 9.11 26.51
N ASP A 325 4.16 8.32 25.96
CA ASP A 325 3.89 8.25 24.53
C ASP A 325 3.54 9.63 23.92
N ASN A 326 2.89 10.50 24.70
CA ASN A 326 2.52 11.87 24.33
C ASN A 326 3.04 12.95 25.33
N GLY A 327 4.12 12.66 26.07
CA GLY A 327 4.66 13.57 27.07
C GLY A 327 6.17 13.71 27.01
N LEU A 328 6.82 13.90 28.16
CA LEU A 328 8.27 13.99 28.25
C LEU A 328 8.90 12.63 27.93
N ARG A 329 10.03 12.63 27.22
CA ARG A 329 10.88 11.45 27.05
C ARG A 329 12.33 11.83 27.29
N LEU A 330 13.01 11.03 28.11
CA LEU A 330 14.44 11.12 28.39
C LEU A 330 15.07 9.80 27.98
N SER A 331 16.10 9.86 27.13
CA SER A 331 16.91 8.71 26.78
C SER A 331 18.37 8.94 27.15
N THR A 332 19.08 7.86 27.41
CA THR A 332 20.51 7.87 27.73
C THR A 332 21.17 6.67 27.06
N SER A 333 22.30 6.91 26.41
CA SER A 333 23.13 5.87 25.82
C SER A 333 24.56 6.02 26.35
N THR A 334 25.13 4.93 26.84
CA THR A 334 26.48 4.94 27.42
C THR A 334 27.36 3.95 26.70
N ARG A 335 28.65 4.26 26.53
CA ARG A 335 29.68 3.30 26.11
C ARG A 335 30.75 3.28 27.18
N PHE A 336 31.28 2.11 27.49
CA PHE A 336 32.32 1.99 28.51
C PHE A 336 33.31 0.88 28.16
N ASN A 337 34.59 1.17 28.38
CA ASN A 337 35.66 0.20 28.40
C ASN A 337 36.17 0.06 29.84
N LEU A 338 35.80 -1.06 30.47
CA LEU A 338 36.15 -1.35 31.86
C LEU A 338 37.67 -1.50 32.08
N SER A 339 38.44 -1.94 31.07
CA SER A 339 39.88 -2.12 31.24
C SER A 339 40.68 -0.82 31.15
N THR A 340 40.14 0.19 30.48
CA THR A 340 40.82 1.48 30.25
C THR A 340 40.20 2.63 31.03
N GLY A 341 39.00 2.43 31.60
CA GLY A 341 38.21 3.46 32.27
C GLY A 341 37.63 4.52 31.32
N LYS A 342 37.80 4.36 30.01
CA LYS A 342 37.27 5.31 29.01
C LYS A 342 35.85 4.96 28.63
N GLY A 343 35.10 5.98 28.21
CA GLY A 343 33.73 5.81 27.77
C GLY A 343 33.09 7.12 27.37
N ALA A 344 31.78 7.06 27.13
CA ALA A 344 30.95 8.20 26.85
C ALA A 344 29.54 7.99 27.36
N VAL A 345 28.85 9.09 27.63
CA VAL A 345 27.42 9.16 27.95
C VAL A 345 26.81 10.22 27.04
N SER A 346 25.73 9.87 26.36
CA SER A 346 24.83 10.81 25.70
C SER A 346 23.48 10.75 26.36
N ALA A 347 22.85 11.89 26.58
CA ALA A 347 21.48 11.97 27.06
C ALA A 347 20.68 12.94 26.19
N ASP A 348 19.50 12.49 25.76
CA ASP A 348 18.60 13.24 24.92
C ASP A 348 17.25 13.41 25.64
N MET A 349 16.64 14.58 25.50
CA MET A 349 15.35 14.91 26.09
C MET A 349 14.44 15.45 24.99
N SER A 350 13.18 15.01 24.97
CA SER A 350 12.19 15.52 24.03
C SER A 350 10.83 15.81 24.66
N TYR A 351 10.15 16.84 24.15
CA TYR A 351 8.79 17.19 24.55
C TYR A 351 7.95 17.68 23.34
N PRO A 352 6.70 17.23 23.16
CA PRO A 352 5.88 17.61 22.01
C PRO A 352 5.59 19.12 22.00
N LEU A 353 6.00 19.84 20.94
CA LEU A 353 5.77 21.29 20.85
C LEU A 353 4.28 21.64 20.87
N ARG A 354 3.43 20.79 20.30
CA ARG A 354 1.97 20.98 20.32
C ARG A 354 1.38 21.15 21.72
N ARG A 355 2.01 20.56 22.76
CA ARG A 355 1.57 20.71 24.16
C ARG A 355 2.02 22.02 24.78
N ILE A 356 3.13 22.59 24.32
CA ILE A 356 3.64 23.89 24.77
C ILE A 356 2.84 25.02 24.09
N LEU A 357 2.56 24.87 22.80
CA LEU A 357 1.97 25.91 21.97
C LEU A 357 0.43 25.87 21.92
N GLY A 358 -0.20 24.83 22.50
CA GLY A 358 -1.66 24.64 22.43
C GLY A 358 -2.18 24.24 21.03
N GLY A 359 -1.31 23.68 20.19
CA GLY A 359 -1.52 23.39 18.76
C GLY A 359 -0.19 23.49 17.99
N GLY A 360 -0.23 23.56 16.66
CA GLY A 360 0.97 23.78 15.84
C GLY A 360 1.67 22.49 15.37
N PRO A 361 2.88 22.60 14.80
CA PRO A 361 3.48 21.51 14.04
C PRO A 361 3.84 20.31 14.92
N ASP A 362 3.76 19.11 14.33
CA ASP A 362 4.09 17.83 14.99
C ASP A 362 5.60 17.61 15.12
N PHE A 363 6.27 18.58 15.72
CA PHE A 363 7.67 18.52 16.11
C PHE A 363 7.81 18.37 17.63
N TYR A 364 8.99 17.94 18.04
CA TYR A 364 9.39 17.86 19.45
C TYR A 364 10.50 18.88 19.70
N LEU A 365 10.39 19.64 20.80
CA LEU A 365 11.53 20.34 21.36
C LEU A 365 12.53 19.26 21.79
N PHE A 366 13.78 19.39 21.38
CA PHE A 366 14.79 18.35 21.58
C PHE A 366 16.05 18.95 22.21
N GLY A 367 16.47 18.43 23.35
CA GLY A 367 17.73 18.74 24.02
C GLY A 367 18.67 17.55 23.93
N GLN A 368 19.95 17.80 23.65
CA GLN A 368 20.98 16.78 23.57
C GLN A 368 22.17 17.18 24.44
N SER A 369 22.74 16.20 25.13
CA SER A 369 24.02 16.32 25.81
C SER A 369 24.93 15.13 25.47
N PHE A 370 26.23 15.39 25.39
CA PHE A 370 27.25 14.38 25.21
C PHE A 370 28.45 14.67 26.12
N TYR A 371 28.98 13.63 26.75
CA TYR A 371 30.19 13.70 27.55
C TYR A 371 31.02 12.44 27.38
N GLY A 372 32.30 12.59 27.02
CA GLY A 372 33.25 11.48 26.96
C GLY A 372 33.95 11.37 25.61
N TYR A 373 34.36 10.18 25.23
CA TYR A 373 35.16 9.92 24.02
C TYR A 373 34.31 9.55 22.80
N GLY A 374 34.71 10.05 21.63
CA GLY A 374 34.17 9.60 20.35
C GLY A 374 32.70 9.88 20.15
N GLU A 375 32.34 11.17 20.21
CA GLU A 375 31.03 11.66 19.78
C GLU A 375 30.76 11.30 18.32
N ASN A 376 31.80 11.42 17.49
CA ASN A 376 31.84 11.08 16.08
C ASN A 376 33.06 10.18 15.81
N LEU A 377 33.12 9.56 14.63
CA LEU A 377 34.16 8.59 14.32
C LEU A 377 35.54 9.25 14.07
N LEU A 378 35.58 10.45 13.48
CA LEU A 378 36.83 11.20 13.26
C LEU A 378 37.57 11.50 14.57
N ASP A 379 36.82 11.90 15.60
CA ASP A 379 37.31 12.27 16.93
C ASP A 379 37.12 11.12 17.95
N TYR A 380 37.18 9.85 17.53
CA TYR A 380 36.90 8.68 18.39
C TYR A 380 37.77 8.63 19.66
N ASP A 381 38.97 9.19 19.59
CA ASP A 381 39.99 9.21 20.63
C ASP A 381 40.00 10.51 21.46
N ARG A 382 39.16 11.50 21.10
CA ARG A 382 39.08 12.79 21.80
C ARG A 382 37.93 12.81 22.79
N ARG A 383 38.20 13.35 23.98
CA ARG A 383 37.19 13.62 24.99
C ARG A 383 36.53 14.97 24.69
N THR A 384 35.21 15.01 24.71
CA THR A 384 34.46 16.24 24.48
C THR A 384 33.21 16.32 25.35
N THR A 385 32.74 17.55 25.53
CA THR A 385 31.44 17.85 26.15
C THR A 385 30.62 18.68 25.17
N ARG A 386 29.35 18.35 24.98
CA ARG A 386 28.41 19.09 24.13
C ARG A 386 27.07 19.23 24.81
N PHE A 387 26.44 20.37 24.58
CA PHE A 387 25.05 20.64 24.89
C PHE A 387 24.43 21.32 23.69
N ARG A 388 23.32 20.78 23.19
CA ARG A 388 22.63 21.30 22.00
C ARG A 388 21.12 21.27 22.23
N ILE A 389 20.42 22.21 21.61
CA ILE A 389 18.95 22.28 21.62
C ILE A 389 18.47 22.45 20.18
N GLY A 390 17.32 21.88 19.85
CA GLY A 390 16.70 22.04 18.56
C GLY A 390 15.39 21.29 18.44
N LEU A 391 15.16 20.71 17.27
CA LEU A 391 13.88 20.10 16.91
C LEU A 391 14.09 18.65 16.46
N ALA A 392 13.16 17.80 16.85
CA ALA A 392 13.05 16.44 16.35
C ALA A 392 11.71 16.24 15.63
N VAL A 393 11.73 15.40 14.59
CA VAL A 393 10.53 14.91 13.90
C VAL A 393 10.20 13.49 14.39
N VAL A 394 11.24 12.71 14.69
CA VAL A 394 11.14 11.41 15.36
C VAL A 394 11.99 11.46 16.62
N ARG A 395 11.46 10.95 17.72
CA ARG A 395 12.07 10.96 19.05
C ARG A 395 12.19 9.59 19.65
#